data_AF-Q5SDJ1-F1
#
_entry.id   AF-Q5SDJ1-F1
#
_cell.length_a   1.000
_cell.length_b   1.000
_cell.length_c   1.000
_cell.angle_alpha   90.00
_cell.angle_beta   90.00
_cell.angle_gamma   90.00
#
_symmetry.space_group_name_H-M   'P 1'
#
loop_
_entity.id
_entity.type
_entity.pdbx_description
1 polymer ?
#
loop_
_entity_poly.entity_id
_entity_poly.type
_entity_poly.pdbx_seq_one_letter_code
_entity_poly.pdbx_strand_id
1 'polypeptide(L)' 'MKTLAFLLCFLVVVCVFIAQHPADAACNFQSCWAICKAHYGIYFRRAYCDGPNCQCVHLIQG' A
#
# COMPACT_ATOMS: atom_id res chain seq x y z
N MET A 1 -12.53 30.72 -21.46
CA MET A 1 -12.16 31.09 -20.08
C MET A 1 -12.91 30.29 -19.00
N LYS A 2 -14.23 30.07 -19.13
CA LYS A 2 -15.05 29.35 -18.13
C LYS A 2 -14.67 27.86 -17.96
N THR A 3 -14.35 27.16 -19.05
CA THR A 3 -14.00 25.72 -19.04
C THR A 3 -12.73 25.39 -18.26
N LEU A 4 -11.72 26.27 -18.34
CA LEU A 4 -10.45 26.08 -17.64
C LEU A 4 -10.62 26.14 -16.12
N ALA A 5 -11.53 26.99 -15.64
CA ALA A 5 -11.82 27.10 -14.21
C ALA A 5 -12.44 25.82 -13.64
N PHE A 6 -13.39 25.20 -14.36
CA PHE A 6 -13.98 23.93 -13.95
C PHE A 6 -12.96 22.79 -13.92
N LEU A 7 -12.04 22.77 -14.89
CA LEU A 7 -10.99 21.76 -14.99
C LEU A 7 -10.00 21.86 -13.82
N LEU A 8 -9.61 23.08 -13.47
CA LEU A 8 -8.74 23.35 -12.31
C LEU A 8 -9.42 22.97 -10.99
N CYS A 9 -10.70 23.32 -10.81
CA CYS A 9 -11.46 22.93 -9.62
C CYS A 9 -11.52 21.40 -9.46
N PHE A 10 -11.80 20.67 -10.55
CA PHE A 10 -11.84 19.21 -10.51
C PHE A 10 -10.47 18.62 -10.15
N LEU A 11 -9.40 19.14 -10.76
CA LEU A 11 -8.04 18.66 -10.54
C LEU A 11 -7.60 18.88 -9.08
N VAL A 12 -7.93 20.04 -8.49
CA VAL A 12 -7.67 20.33 -7.07
C VAL A 12 -8.40 19.36 -6.15
N VAL A 13 -9.69 19.07 -6.41
CA VAL A 13 -10.47 18.11 -5.61
C VAL A 13 -9.85 16.71 -5.66
N VAL A 14 -9.45 16.25 -6.85
CA VAL A 14 -8.78 14.96 -7.02
C VAL A 14 -7.44 14.92 -6.26
N CYS A 15 -6.63 15.98 -6.36
CA CYS A 15 -5.37 16.06 -5.61
C CYS A 15 -5.56 16.03 -4.10
N VAL A 16 -6.55 16.74 -3.57
CA VAL A 16 -6.88 16.74 -2.14
C VAL A 16 -7.37 15.35 -1.71
N PHE A 17 -8.20 14.70 -2.53
CA PHE A 17 -8.70 13.35 -2.24
C PHE A 17 -7.57 12.32 -2.15
N ILE A 18 -6.60 12.37 -3.08
CA ILE A 18 -5.41 11.50 -3.05
C ILE A 18 -4.54 11.79 -1.82
N ALA A 19 -4.39 13.06 -1.42
CA ALA A 19 -3.63 13.43 -0.23
C ALA A 19 -4.34 13.04 1.09
N GLN A 20 -5.68 13.05 1.11
CA GLN A 20 -6.50 12.66 2.27
C GLN A 20 -6.68 11.15 2.40
N HIS A 21 -6.68 10.43 1.27
CA HIS A 21 -6.62 8.98 1.20
C HIS A 21 -5.25 8.57 0.66
N PRO A 22 -4.17 8.72 1.45
CA PRO A 22 -2.92 8.09 1.07
C PRO A 22 -3.23 6.61 0.89
N ALA A 23 -2.98 6.09 -0.30
CA ALA A 23 -2.93 4.64 -0.54
C ALA A 23 -1.79 3.98 0.29
N ASP A 24 -1.07 4.80 1.04
CA ASP A 24 0.21 4.61 1.71
C ASP A 24 0.15 4.98 3.21
N ALA A 25 -0.81 4.47 3.98
CA ALA A 25 -0.64 4.44 5.43
C ALA A 25 -1.40 3.21 5.97
N ALA A 26 -0.76 2.07 6.26
CA ALA A 26 0.38 2.00 7.16
C ALA A 26 1.30 0.78 6.92
N CYS A 27 1.10 0.03 5.85
CA CYS A 27 1.98 -1.07 5.47
C CYS A 27 1.94 -1.22 3.94
N ASN A 28 3.10 -1.01 3.29
CA ASN A 28 3.22 -1.26 1.86
C ASN A 28 3.26 -2.78 1.66
N PHE A 29 2.14 -3.34 1.22
CA PHE A 29 2.02 -4.78 0.97
C PHE A 29 3.12 -5.31 0.06
N GLN A 30 3.51 -4.54 -0.97
CA GLN A 30 4.55 -4.95 -1.90
C GLN A 30 5.91 -5.05 -1.20
N SER A 31 6.27 -4.03 -0.41
CA SER A 31 7.51 -4.04 0.37
C SER A 31 7.49 -5.14 1.44
N CYS A 32 6.37 -5.30 2.15
CA CYS A 32 6.17 -6.35 3.14
C CYS A 32 6.35 -7.74 2.53
N TRP A 33 5.70 -8.00 1.40
CA TRP A 33 5.80 -9.26 0.68
C TRP A 33 7.22 -9.56 0.20
N ALA A 34 7.91 -8.57 -0.36
CA ALA A 34 9.29 -8.72 -0.82
C ALA A 34 10.24 -9.06 0.35
N ILE A 35 10.11 -8.36 1.49
CA ILE A 35 10.91 -8.61 2.70
C ILE A 35 10.62 -10.02 3.24
N CYS A 36 9.34 -10.37 3.45
CA CYS A 36 8.97 -11.69 3.96
C CYS A 36 9.46 -12.83 3.04
N LYS A 37 9.34 -12.66 1.72
CA LYS A 37 9.80 -13.65 0.76
C LYS A 37 11.33 -13.80 0.80
N ALA A 38 12.06 -12.70 0.96
CA ALA A 38 13.52 -12.73 1.09
C ALA A 38 13.97 -13.42 2.39
N HIS A 39 13.27 -13.19 3.51
CA HIS A 39 13.60 -13.81 4.80
C HIS A 39 13.28 -15.30 4.86
N TYR A 40 12.09 -15.72 4.41
CA TYR A 40 11.62 -17.10 4.59
C TYR A 40 11.84 -17.99 3.37
N GLY A 41 12.21 -17.43 2.21
CA GLY A 41 12.57 -18.16 1.00
C GLY A 41 11.51 -19.20 0.60
N ILE A 42 11.90 -20.47 0.59
CA ILE A 42 11.03 -21.61 0.24
C ILE A 42 9.91 -21.87 1.25
N TYR A 43 10.06 -21.41 2.50
CA TYR A 43 9.06 -21.58 3.55
C TYR A 43 8.03 -20.45 3.55
N PHE A 44 8.19 -19.44 2.70
CA PHE A 44 7.26 -18.33 2.58
C PHE A 44 5.91 -18.79 2.03
N ARG A 45 4.82 -18.44 2.73
CA ARG A 45 3.45 -18.85 2.38
C ARG A 45 2.62 -17.66 1.93
N ARG A 46 2.62 -16.59 2.72
CA ARG A 46 1.94 -15.31 2.40
C ARG A 46 2.48 -14.21 3.30
N ALA A 47 2.37 -12.96 2.85
CA ALA A 47 2.54 -11.78 3.68
C ALA A 47 1.23 -11.00 3.65
N TYR A 48 0.91 -10.27 4.71
CA TYR A 48 -0.22 -9.35 4.73
C TYR A 48 0.05 -8.20 5.69
N CYS A 49 -0.70 -7.12 5.51
CA CYS A 49 -0.63 -5.96 6.37
C CYS A 49 -1.73 -6.03 7.42
N ASP A 50 -1.35 -6.06 8.70
CA ASP A 50 -2.24 -5.94 9.85
C ASP A 50 -2.13 -4.52 10.39
N GLY A 51 -2.95 -3.62 9.84
CA GLY A 51 -2.85 -2.18 10.08
C GLY A 51 -1.47 -1.63 9.69
N PRO A 52 -0.68 -1.07 10.65
CA PRO A 52 0.68 -0.60 10.40
C PRO A 52 1.74 -1.71 10.36
N ASN A 53 1.40 -2.93 10.75
CA ASN A 53 2.38 -4.00 10.91
C ASN A 53 2.39 -4.94 9.70
N CYS A 54 3.59 -5.30 9.24
CA CYS A 54 3.79 -6.34 8.24
C CYS A 54 3.84 -7.72 8.91
N GLN A 55 2.97 -8.64 8.49
CA GLN A 55 2.92 -10.01 8.99
C GLN A 55 3.38 -10.99 7.91
N CYS A 56 4.37 -11.81 8.27
CA CYS A 56 4.88 -12.89 7.42
C CYS A 56 4.35 -14.23 7.90
N VAL A 57 3.69 -14.97 7.02
CA VAL A 57 3.28 -16.35 7.28
C VAL A 57 4.23 -17.28 6.56
N HIS A 58 4.90 -18.12 7.33
CA HIS A 58 5.80 -19.15 6.83
C HIS A 58 5.37 -20.53 7.34
N LEU A 59 5.87 -21.57 6.68
CA LEU A 59 5.73 -22.94 7.18
C LEU A 59 6.56 -23.08 8.46
N ILE A 60 5.93 -23.60 9.51
CA ILE A 60 6.61 -23.97 10.75
C ILE A 60 7.33 -25.27 10.43
N GLN A 61 8.67 -25.28 10.45
CA GLN A 61 9.42 -26.53 10.36
C GLN A 61 9.25 -27.27 11.69
N GLY A 62 8.28 -28.18 11.72
CA GLY A 62 8.13 -29.20 12.77
C GLY A 62 8.80 -30.49 12.35
#